data_AF-A0A2N7Q733-F1
#
_entry.id   AF-A0A2N7Q733-F1
#
_cell.length_a   1.000
_cell.length_b   1.000
_cell.length_c   1.000
_cell.angle_alpha   90.00
_cell.angle_beta   90.00
_cell.angle_gamma   90.00
#
_symmetry.space_group_name_H-M   'P 1'
#
loop_
_entity.id
_entity.type
_entity.pdbx_description
1 polymer ?
#
loop_
_entity_poly.entity_id
_entity_poly.type
_entity_poly.pdbx_seq_one_letter_code
_entity_poly.pdbx_strand_id
1 'polypeptide(L)' 'MKRAIALTLLTLIILSSFLLIPAASQSTNPADSCWNNWERCKARALASDMGVIKTTLALTLCDIALGNCLMKAV' A
#
# COMPACT_ATOMS: atom_id res chain seq x y z
N MET A 1 33.29 -36.82 -8.58
CA MET A 1 32.27 -36.25 -9.49
C MET A 1 30.85 -36.22 -8.90
N LYS A 2 30.38 -37.24 -8.15
CA LYS A 2 29.02 -37.28 -7.58
C LYS A 2 28.65 -36.10 -6.64
N ARG A 3 29.60 -35.62 -5.83
CA ARG A 3 29.40 -34.50 -4.90
C ARG A 3 29.18 -33.14 -5.60
N ALA A 4 29.86 -32.91 -6.72
CA ALA A 4 29.70 -31.68 -7.49
C ALA A 4 28.31 -31.62 -8.15
N ILE A 5 27.84 -32.75 -8.69
CA ILE A 5 26.51 -32.87 -9.30
C ILE A 5 25.41 -32.67 -8.24
N ALA A 6 25.60 -33.22 -7.04
CA ALA A 6 24.66 -33.03 -5.94
C ALA A 6 24.56 -31.56 -5.52
N LEU A 7 25.68 -30.84 -5.46
CA LEU A 7 25.71 -29.41 -5.13
C LEU A 7 25.02 -28.56 -6.20
N THR A 8 25.25 -28.84 -7.49
CA THR A 8 24.59 -28.11 -8.58
C THR A 8 23.08 -28.35 -8.63
N LEU A 9 22.62 -29.55 -8.28
CA LEU A 9 21.19 -29.83 -8.21
C LEU A 9 20.54 -29.09 -7.04
N LEU A 10 21.22 -29.04 -5.89
CA LEU A 10 20.73 -28.32 -4.72
C LEU A 10 20.61 -26.81 -4.98
N THR A 11 21.60 -26.21 -5.65
CA THR A 11 21.54 -24.78 -6.01
C THR A 11 20.44 -24.50 -7.04
N LEU A 12 20.25 -25.37 -8.03
CA LEU A 12 19.17 -25.25 -9.01
C LEU A 12 17.78 -25.34 -8.36
N ILE A 13 17.60 -26.26 -7.41
CA ILE A 13 16.33 -26.40 -6.68
C ILE A 13 16.04 -25.14 -5.86
N ILE A 14 17.04 -24.62 -5.13
CA ILE A 14 16.88 -23.39 -4.35
C ILE A 14 16.56 -22.21 -5.29
N LEU A 15 17.30 -22.03 -6.39
CA LEU A 15 17.01 -20.96 -7.35
C LEU A 15 15.60 -21.07 -7.97
N SER A 16 15.18 -22.29 -8.31
CA SER A 16 13.85 -22.52 -8.89
C SER A 16 12.74 -22.14 -7.91
N SER A 17 12.92 -22.41 -6.61
CA SER A 17 11.94 -22.04 -5.59
C SER A 17 11.82 -20.52 -5.42
N PHE A 18 12.91 -19.76 -5.57
CA PHE A 18 12.88 -18.29 -5.53
C PHE A 18 12.19 -17.66 -6.74
N LEU A 19 12.24 -18.30 -7.91
CA LEU A 19 11.56 -17.83 -9.13
C LEU A 19 10.04 -18.09 -9.11
N LEU A 20 9.59 -19.06 -8.30
CA LEU A 20 8.18 -19.43 -8.14
C LEU A 20 7.47 -18.65 -7.04
N ILE A 21 8.20 -17.96 -6.16
CA ILE A 21 7.60 -17.00 -5.22
C ILE A 21 7.31 -15.76 -6.05
N PRO A 22 6.03 -15.40 -6.28
CA PRO A 22 5.71 -14.13 -6.88
C PRO A 22 6.39 -13.09 -6.01
N ALA A 23 7.31 -12.31 -6.59
CA ALA A 23 7.84 -11.15 -5.89
C ALA A 23 6.60 -10.37 -5.46
N ALA A 24 6.33 -10.34 -4.15
CA ALA A 24 5.26 -9.55 -3.58
C ALA A 24 5.69 -8.07 -3.64
N SER A 25 6.08 -7.59 -4.83
CA SER A 25 5.94 -6.20 -5.17
C SER A 25 4.44 -5.98 -5.26
N GLN A 26 3.84 -5.75 -4.08
CA GLN A 26 2.58 -5.05 -4.01
C GLN A 26 2.88 -3.68 -4.62
N SER A 27 2.73 -3.58 -5.94
CA SER A 27 2.48 -2.33 -6.62
C SER A 27 1.15 -1.87 -6.06
N THR A 28 1.20 -1.32 -4.86
CA THR A 28 0.06 -0.68 -4.22
C THR A 28 -0.17 0.50 -5.13
N ASN A 29 -1.30 0.50 -5.83
CA ASN A 29 -1.61 1.62 -6.70
C ASN A 29 -1.51 2.87 -5.83
N PRO A 30 -0.68 3.87 -6.18
CA PRO A 30 -0.52 5.06 -5.35
C PRO A 30 -1.87 5.74 -5.07
N ALA A 31 -2.88 5.55 -5.93
CA ALA A 31 -4.25 5.96 -5.68
C ALA A 31 -4.91 5.25 -4.48
N ASP A 32 -4.63 3.96 -4.23
CA ASP A 32 -5.21 3.21 -3.10
C ASP A 32 -4.75 3.79 -1.76
N SER A 33 -3.50 4.26 -1.69
CA SER A 33 -2.98 4.98 -0.52
C SER A 33 -3.76 6.26 -0.26
N CYS A 34 -4.10 7.01 -1.32
CA CYS A 34 -4.88 8.25 -1.22
C CYS A 34 -6.28 7.98 -0.66
N TRP A 35 -6.97 6.96 -1.18
CA TRP A 35 -8.30 6.55 -0.71
C TRP A 35 -8.28 6.10 0.75
N ASN A 36 -7.32 5.25 1.13
CA ASN A 36 -7.17 4.79 2.53
C ASN A 36 -6.95 5.95 3.50
N ASN A 37 -6.13 6.94 3.12
CA ASN A 37 -5.88 8.11 3.97
C ASN A 37 -7.11 9.01 4.10
N TRP A 38 -7.85 9.19 3.00
CA TRP A 38 -9.11 9.94 3.00
C TRP A 38 -10.17 9.31 3.91
N GLU A 39 -10.37 7.99 3.84
CA GLU A 39 -11.31 7.29 4.71
C GLU A 39 -10.95 7.44 6.20
N ARG A 40 -9.67 7.28 6.54
CA ARG A 40 -9.18 7.48 7.91
C ARG A 40 -9.38 8.92 8.38
N CYS A 41 -9.15 9.89 7.51
CA CYS A 41 -9.35 11.30 7.83
C CYS A 41 -10.82 11.58 8.18
N LYS A 42 -11.75 11.14 7.33
CA LYS A 42 -13.19 11.28 7.57
C LYS A 42 -13.63 10.60 8.85
N ALA A 43 -13.19 9.36 9.07
CA ALA A 43 -13.55 8.61 10.28
C ALA A 43 -13.13 9.37 11.54
N ARG A 44 -11.93 9.96 11.56
CA ARG A 44 -11.44 10.79 12.68
C ARG A 44 -12.21 12.09 12.84
N ALA A 45 -12.53 12.77 11.74
CA ALA A 45 -13.31 14.01 11.76
C ALA A 45 -14.73 13.79 12.30
N LEU A 46 -15.37 12.68 11.93
CA LEU A 46 -16.72 12.34 12.42
C LEU A 46 -16.69 11.84 13.87
N ALA A 47 -15.65 11.11 14.26
CA ALA A 47 -15.48 10.64 15.64
C ALA A 47 -15.01 11.73 16.61
N SER A 48 -14.74 12.94 16.10
CA SER A 48 -14.24 14.03 16.91
C SER A 48 -15.35 14.95 17.40
N ASP A 49 -15.35 15.24 18.71
CA ASP A 49 -16.32 16.14 19.37
C ASP A 49 -16.01 17.63 19.11
N MET A 50 -15.77 18.00 17.85
CA MET A 50 -15.36 19.37 17.47
C MET A 50 -16.56 20.32 17.26
N GLY A 51 -17.78 19.78 17.18
CA GLY A 51 -18.99 20.51 16.80
C GLY A 51 -19.12 20.68 15.28
N VAL A 52 -20.35 20.90 14.81
CA VAL A 52 -20.75 20.77 13.40
C VAL A 52 -19.87 21.59 12.45
N ILE A 53 -19.63 22.87 12.74
CA ILE A 53 -18.86 23.76 11.86
C ILE A 53 -17.42 23.25 11.67
N LYS A 54 -16.76 22.84 12.76
CA LYS A 54 -15.37 22.36 12.72
C LYS A 54 -15.29 20.98 12.08
N THR A 55 -16.25 20.09 12.36
CA THR A 55 -16.34 18.79 11.69
C THR A 55 -16.51 18.96 10.19
N THR A 56 -17.39 19.85 9.73
CA THR A 56 -17.55 20.14 8.30
C THR A 56 -16.26 20.66 7.69
N LEU A 57 -15.55 21.57 8.36
CA LEU A 57 -14.28 22.09 7.88
C LEU A 57 -13.17 21.03 7.85
N ALA A 58 -13.15 20.10 8.81
CA ALA A 58 -12.24 18.96 8.79
C ALA A 58 -12.55 18.01 7.62
N LEU A 59 -13.83 17.74 7.34
CA LEU A 59 -14.25 16.90 6.23
C LEU A 59 -13.85 17.51 4.87
N THR A 60 -14.05 18.82 4.68
CA THR A 60 -13.63 19.49 3.44
C THR A 60 -12.10 19.44 3.26
N LEU A 61 -11.32 19.54 4.33
CA LEU A 61 -9.87 19.36 4.27
C LEU A 61 -9.48 17.93 3.88
N CYS A 62 -10.21 16.90 4.35
CA CYS A 62 -10.00 15.53 3.90
C CYS A 62 -10.21 15.39 2.39
N ASP A 63 -11.26 15.99 1.84
CA ASP A 63 -11.58 15.93 0.40
C ASP A 63 -10.53 16.66 -0.45
N ILE A 64 -10.06 17.84 -0.02
CA ILE A 64 -8.98 18.57 -0.70
C ILE A 64 -7.68 17.76 -0.69
N ALA A 65 -7.35 17.13 0.44
CA ALA A 65 -6.17 16.28 0.55
C ALA A 65 -6.24 15.06 -0.37
N LEU A 66 -7.42 14.44 -0.50
CA LEU A 66 -7.64 13.34 -1.45
C LEU A 66 -7.36 13.80 -2.89
N GLY A 67 -7.97 14.92 -3.31
CA GLY A 67 -7.75 15.46 -4.66
C GLY A 67 -6.27 15.73 -4.96
N ASN A 68 -5.57 16.37 -4.03
CA ASN A 68 -4.13 16.62 -4.15
C ASN A 68 -3.28 15.35 -4.18
N CYS A 69 -3.68 14.31 -3.45
CA CYS A 69 -2.99 13.03 -3.45
C CYS A 69 -3.19 12.31 -4.79
N LEU A 70 -4.44 12.23 -5.27
CA LEU A 70 -4.75 11.59 -6.55
C LEU A 70 -4.08 12.29 -7.73
N MET A 71 -4.03 13.62 -7.75
CA MET A 71 -3.31 14.37 -8.79
C MET A 71 -1.80 14.05 -8.86
N LYS A 72 -1.19 13.62 -7.74
CA LYS A 72 0.22 13.23 -7.67
C LYS A 72 0.43 11.74 -7.94
N ALA A 73 -0.64 10.94 -7.87
CA ALA A 73 -0.62 9.51 -8.08
C ALA A 73 -0.85 9.12 -9.56
N VAL A 74 -1.30 10.07 -10.39
CA VAL A 74 -1.43 9.96 -11.85
C VAL A 74 -0.10 10.25 -12.55
#